data_AF-A0A2C6DQZ0-F1
#
_entry.id   AF-A0A2C6DQZ0-F1
#
_cell.length_a   1.000
_cell.length_b   1.000
_cell.length_c   1.000
_cell.angle_alpha   90.00
_cell.angle_beta   90.00
_cell.angle_gamma   90.00
#
_symmetry.space_group_name_H-M   'P 1'
#
loop_
_entity.id
_entity.type
_entity.pdbx_description
1 polymer ?
#
loop_
_entity_poly.entity_id
_entity_poly.type
_entity_poly.pdbx_seq_one_letter_code
_entity_poly.pdbx_strand_id
1 'polypeptide(L)'
;MVVVIIYQIVFFINDGTFDIAINKDGFLIVFGFMMSAYFLTGIQSIIYSLLMEFLINPKIKNNFAVVILSSALGGLSGIILLKPGLVVGALTGMLTGIILRRMYLRSKV
;
A
#
# COMPACT_ATOMS: atom_id res chain seq x y z
N MET A 1 3.85 -3.51 -0.53
CA MET A 1 3.73 -4.98 -0.46
C MET A 1 4.13 -5.51 0.91
N VAL A 2 5.40 -5.44 1.32
CA VAL A 2 5.88 -5.95 2.64
C VAL A 2 5.07 -5.43 3.84
N VAL A 3 4.72 -4.15 3.85
CA VAL A 3 3.97 -3.50 4.94
C VAL A 3 2.54 -4.04 5.09
N VAL A 4 1.89 -4.36 3.96
CA VAL A 4 0.53 -4.96 3.95
C VAL A 4 0.58 -6.38 4.51
N ILE A 5 1.62 -7.14 4.16
CA ILE A 5 1.85 -8.50 4.66
C ILE A 5 2.06 -8.47 6.17
N ILE A 6 2.90 -7.57 6.67
CA ILE A 6 3.13 -7.39 8.11
C ILE A 6 1.82 -7.01 8.81
N TYR A 7 1.03 -6.11 8.24
CA TYR A 7 -0.26 -5.73 8.81
C TYR A 7 -1.27 -6.88 8.85
N GLN A 8 -1.36 -7.65 7.77
CA GLN A 8 -2.23 -8.82 7.71
C GLN A 8 -1.82 -9.84 8.77
N ILE A 9 -0.52 -10.08 8.94
CA ILE A 9 0.01 -10.98 9.99
C ILE A 9 -0.33 -10.46 11.39
N VAL A 10 -0.11 -9.17 11.66
CA VAL A 10 -0.40 -8.57 12.97
C VAL A 10 -1.90 -8.59 13.27
N PHE A 11 -2.75 -8.30 12.29
CA PHE A 11 -4.21 -8.40 12.40
C PHE A 11 -4.63 -9.86 12.68
N PHE A 12 -4.00 -10.81 11.99
CA PHE A 12 -4.24 -12.25 12.18
C PHE A 12 -3.93 -12.74 13.60
N ILE A 13 -2.87 -12.19 14.20
CA ILE A 13 -2.42 -12.55 15.55
C ILE A 13 -3.29 -11.89 16.63
N ASN A 14 -3.76 -10.66 16.41
CA ASN A 14 -4.47 -9.88 17.45
C ASN A 14 -5.96 -10.23 17.58
N ASP A 15 -6.66 -10.56 16.49
CA ASP A 15 -8.12 -10.70 16.50
C ASP A 15 -8.62 -12.13 16.80
N GLY A 16 -7.75 -13.07 17.19
CA GLY A 16 -8.13 -14.46 17.47
C GLY A 16 -8.58 -15.26 16.23
N THR A 17 -8.41 -14.69 15.02
CA THR A 17 -8.66 -15.39 13.75
C THR A 17 -7.71 -16.55 13.51
N PHE A 18 -6.60 -16.61 14.25
CA PHE A 18 -5.71 -17.77 14.32
C PHE A 18 -6.43 -19.03 14.81
N ASP A 19 -7.34 -18.93 15.80
CA ASP A 19 -8.10 -20.07 16.30
C ASP A 19 -9.11 -20.60 15.27
N ILE A 20 -9.65 -19.70 14.45
CA ILE A 20 -10.56 -20.05 13.33
C ILE A 20 -9.77 -20.77 12.23
N ALA A 21 -8.55 -20.34 11.94
CA ALA A 21 -7.69 -20.91 10.89
C ALA A 21 -7.23 -22.36 11.19
N ILE A 22 -7.20 -22.77 12.45
CA ILE A 22 -6.81 -24.14 12.86
C ILE A 22 -7.93 -25.16 12.54
N ASN A 23 -9.17 -24.71 12.38
CA ASN A 23 -10.28 -25.56 11.96
C ASN A 23 -10.26 -25.74 10.42
N LYS A 24 -10.47 -26.97 9.91
CA LYS A 24 -10.36 -27.28 8.46
C LYS A 24 -11.24 -26.39 7.59
N ASP A 25 -12.42 -26.02 8.07
CA ASP A 25 -13.35 -25.15 7.34
C ASP A 25 -12.97 -23.67 7.45
N GLY A 26 -12.34 -23.26 8.55
CA GLY A 26 -11.87 -21.90 8.76
C GLY A 26 -10.59 -21.58 7.98
N PHE A 27 -9.72 -22.57 7.75
CA PHE A 27 -8.53 -22.42 6.92
C PHE A 27 -8.86 -21.92 5.51
N LEU A 28 -9.90 -22.49 4.88
CA LEU A 28 -10.29 -22.16 3.51
C LEU A 28 -10.84 -20.73 3.39
N ILE A 29 -11.61 -20.30 4.39
CA ILE A 29 -12.16 -18.93 4.48
C ILE A 29 -11.03 -17.92 4.67
N VAL A 30 -10.12 -18.20 5.60
CA VAL A 30 -8.95 -17.37 5.88
C VAL A 30 -8.05 -17.24 4.67
N PHE A 31 -7.76 -18.36 4.01
CA PHE A 31 -6.93 -18.38 2.82
C PHE A 31 -7.58 -17.60 1.66
N GLY A 32 -8.88 -17.79 1.42
CA GLY A 32 -9.63 -17.02 0.43
C GLY A 32 -9.65 -15.52 0.72
N PHE A 33 -9.78 -15.14 1.99
CA PHE A 33 -9.69 -13.74 2.43
C PHE A 33 -8.30 -13.16 2.18
N MET A 34 -7.22 -13.88 2.52
CA MET A 34 -5.85 -13.43 2.25
C MET A 34 -5.61 -13.24 0.74
N MET A 35 -6.00 -14.21 -0.09
CA MET A 35 -5.82 -14.14 -1.54
C MET A 35 -6.58 -12.96 -2.17
N SER A 36 -7.83 -12.73 -1.74
CA SER A 36 -8.60 -11.58 -2.21
C SER A 36 -8.01 -10.24 -1.74
N ALA A 37 -7.50 -10.18 -0.50
CA ALA A 37 -6.81 -8.99 0.00
C ALA A 37 -5.50 -8.72 -0.75
N TYR A 38 -4.73 -9.74 -1.12
CA TYR A 38 -3.56 -9.61 -2.00
C TYR A 38 -3.93 -9.07 -3.39
N PHE A 39 -5.01 -9.60 -3.98
CA PHE A 39 -5.45 -9.16 -5.30
C PHE A 39 -5.90 -7.69 -5.29
N LEU A 40 -6.71 -7.29 -4.31
CA LEU A 40 -7.21 -5.92 -4.19
C LEU A 40 -6.10 -4.91 -3.90
N THR A 41 -5.11 -5.27 -3.09
CA THR A 41 -3.95 -4.40 -2.81
C THR A 41 -3.02 -4.28 -4.02
N GLY A 42 -2.93 -5.32 -4.86
CA GLY A 42 -2.25 -5.25 -6.15
C GLY A 42 -2.85 -4.20 -7.08
N ILE A 43 -4.18 -4.18 -7.21
CA ILE A 43 -4.90 -3.19 -8.04
C ILE A 43 -4.62 -1.76 -7.55
N GLN A 44 -4.69 -1.53 -6.23
CA GLN A 44 -4.42 -0.21 -5.64
C GLN A 44 -2.99 0.28 -5.92
N SER A 45 -2.00 -0.64 -5.92
CA SER A 45 -0.62 -0.33 -6.32
C SER A 45 -0.51 0.09 -7.79
N ILE A 46 -1.18 -0.62 -8.69
CA ILE A 46 -1.15 -0.30 -10.13
C ILE A 46 -1.76 1.09 -10.38
N ILE A 47 -2.90 1.37 -9.75
CA ILE A 47 -3.54 2.69 -9.86
C ILE A 47 -2.60 3.78 -9.35
N TYR A 48 -1.96 3.57 -8.20
CA TYR A 48 -1.01 4.54 -7.65
C TYR A 48 0.17 4.81 -8.60
N SER A 49 0.77 3.77 -9.20
CA SER A 49 1.86 3.96 -10.17
C SER A 49 1.40 4.71 -11.41
N LEU A 50 0.22 4.40 -11.94
CA LEU A 50 -0.34 5.11 -13.10
C LEU A 50 -0.58 6.60 -12.79
N LEU A 51 -1.14 6.91 -11.62
CA LEU A 51 -1.35 8.30 -11.18
C LEU A 51 0.00 9.04 -11.07
N MET A 52 1.02 8.39 -10.49
CA MET A 52 2.34 8.99 -10.36
C MET A 52 3.01 9.25 -11.71
N GLU A 53 2.93 8.29 -12.62
CA GLU A 53 3.60 8.36 -13.92
C GLU A 53 2.93 9.34 -14.88
N PHE A 54 1.60 9.29 -15.00
CA PHE A 54 0.88 10.06 -16.02
C PHE A 54 0.34 11.41 -15.53
N LEU A 55 0.01 11.55 -14.24
CA LEU A 55 -0.51 12.82 -13.71
C LEU A 55 0.54 13.62 -12.95
N ILE A 56 1.23 13.01 -11.99
CA ILE A 56 2.04 13.77 -11.03
C ILE A 56 3.41 14.14 -11.61
N ASN A 57 4.17 13.17 -12.10
CA ASN A 57 5.53 13.38 -12.61
C ASN A 57 5.65 14.40 -13.76
N PRO A 58 4.79 14.40 -14.79
CA PRO A 58 4.90 15.36 -15.90
C PRO A 58 4.44 16.77 -15.51
N LYS A 59 3.48 16.90 -14.60
CA LYS A 59 2.93 18.21 -14.19
C LYS A 59 3.75 18.91 -13.11
N ILE A 60 4.43 18.14 -12.25
CA ILE A 60 5.12 18.70 -11.08
C ILE A 60 6.64 18.59 -11.25
N LYS A 61 7.30 19.74 -11.39
CA LYS A 61 8.77 19.83 -11.48
C LYS A 61 9.44 19.78 -10.10
N ASN A 62 8.78 20.29 -9.06
CA ASN A 62 9.33 20.33 -7.71
C ASN A 62 9.30 18.94 -7.05
N ASN A 63 10.48 18.41 -6.70
CA ASN A 63 10.63 17.10 -6.06
C ASN A 63 9.93 17.03 -4.70
N PHE A 64 9.98 18.12 -3.91
CA PHE A 64 9.38 18.14 -2.58
C PHE A 64 7.84 18.05 -2.66
N ALA A 65 7.25 18.74 -3.63
CA ALA A 65 5.81 18.71 -3.88
C ALA A 65 5.33 17.30 -4.29
N VAL A 66 6.12 16.59 -5.11
CA VAL A 66 5.82 15.19 -5.48
C VAL A 66 5.80 14.30 -4.25
N VAL A 67 6.80 14.40 -3.37
CA VAL A 67 6.90 13.57 -2.17
C VAL A 67 5.75 13.83 -1.20
N ILE A 68 5.35 15.09 -1.00
CA ILE A 68 4.21 15.44 -0.15
C ILE A 68 2.91 14.84 -0.72
N LEU A 69 2.67 14.99 -2.03
CA LEU A 69 1.50 14.42 -2.69
C LEU A 69 1.47 12.89 -2.61
N SER A 70 2.61 12.25 -2.84
CA SER A 70 2.76 10.80 -2.69
C SER A 70 2.48 10.33 -1.26
N SER A 71 2.98 11.07 -0.26
CA SER A 71 2.70 10.81 1.15
C SER A 71 1.22 10.98 1.49
N ALA A 72 0.57 12.02 0.97
CA ALA A 72 -0.86 12.26 1.18
C ALA A 72 -1.72 11.16 0.54
N LEU A 73 -1.42 10.76 -0.70
CA LEU A 73 -2.11 9.66 -1.39
C LEU A 73 -1.91 8.33 -0.67
N GLY A 74 -0.69 8.05 -0.20
CA GLY A 74 -0.41 6.87 0.62
C GLY A 74 -1.19 6.86 1.93
N GLY A 75 -1.25 8.01 2.63
CA GLY A 75 -2.03 8.17 3.86
C GLY A 75 -3.52 7.97 3.64
N LEU A 76 -4.09 8.55 2.57
CA LEU A 76 -5.49 8.36 2.20
C LEU A 76 -5.81 6.90 1.87
N SER A 77 -4.91 6.20 1.19
CA SER A 77 -5.06 4.76 0.96
C SER A 77 -4.96 3.94 2.24
N GLY A 78 -4.14 4.38 3.21
CA GLY A 78 -3.92 3.70 4.47
C GLY A 78 -5.02 3.92 5.51
N ILE A 79 -5.82 4.99 5.37
CA ILE A 79 -7.00 5.25 6.22
C ILE A 79 -8.00 4.09 6.19
N ILE A 80 -8.09 3.40 5.06
CA ILE A 80 -8.99 2.25 4.87
C ILE A 80 -8.55 1.05 5.77
N LEU A 81 -7.30 1.01 6.23
CA LEU A 81 -6.65 -0.12 6.91
C LEU A 81 -6.56 0.02 8.46
N LEU A 82 -7.53 0.65 9.14
CA LEU A 82 -7.60 0.82 10.62
C LEU A 82 -6.50 1.72 11.26
N LYS A 83 -6.60 1.97 12.58
CA LYS A 83 -6.07 3.14 13.31
C LYS A 83 -4.58 3.54 13.12
N PRO A 84 -3.59 2.67 12.87
CA PRO A 84 -2.23 3.12 12.51
C PRO A 84 -1.98 3.18 10.99
N GLY A 85 -2.96 2.77 10.17
CA GLY A 85 -2.86 2.69 8.72
C GLY A 85 -2.63 4.03 8.04
N LEU A 86 -3.10 5.14 8.61
CA LEU A 86 -2.81 6.48 8.08
C LEU A 86 -1.31 6.79 8.10
N VAL A 87 -0.65 6.57 9.25
CA VAL A 87 0.79 6.85 9.41
C VAL A 87 1.61 5.92 8.52
N VAL A 88 1.26 4.65 8.54
CA VAL A 88 1.93 3.60 7.78
C VAL A 88 1.76 3.81 6.28
N GLY A 89 0.55 4.17 5.84
CA GLY A 89 0.23 4.54 4.47
C GLY A 89 0.99 5.78 4.04
N ALA A 90 1.07 6.82 4.88
CA ALA A 90 1.80 8.05 4.57
C ALA A 90 3.30 7.79 4.39
N LEU A 91 3.92 7.05 5.30
CA LEU A 91 5.34 6.66 5.20
C LEU A 91 5.61 5.81 3.96
N THR A 92 4.72 4.86 3.66
CA THR A 92 4.83 4.03 2.46
C THR A 92 4.71 4.87 1.19
N GLY A 93 3.73 5.78 1.14
CA GLY A 93 3.54 6.71 0.03
C GLY A 93 4.75 7.61 -0.19
N MET A 94 5.31 8.16 0.89
CA MET A 94 6.53 8.97 0.86
C MET A 94 7.71 8.20 0.25
N LEU A 95 8.00 7.00 0.74
CA LEU A 95 9.09 6.16 0.23
C LEU A 95 8.88 5.80 -1.24
N THR A 96 7.67 5.37 -1.59
CA THR A 96 7.34 4.96 -2.97
C THR A 96 7.44 6.16 -3.93
N GLY A 97 6.97 7.34 -3.51
CA GLY A 97 7.08 8.59 -4.27
C GLY A 97 8.52 9.00 -4.53
N ILE A 98 9.41 8.89 -3.53
CA ILE A 98 10.84 9.16 -3.69
C ILE A 98 11.47 8.21 -4.72
N ILE A 99 11.17 6.91 -4.62
CA ILE A 99 11.71 5.89 -5.54
C ILE A 99 11.23 6.16 -6.98
N LEU A 100 9.92 6.31 -7.18
CA LEU A 100 9.34 6.56 -8.50
C LEU A 100 9.84 7.87 -9.12
N ARG A 101 10.01 8.93 -8.30
CA ARG A 101 10.55 10.19 -8.79
C ARG A 101 12.00 10.05 -9.25
N ARG A 102 12.84 9.33 -8.49
CA ARG A 102 14.23 9.06 -8.89
C ARG A 102 14.30 8.24 -10.18
N MET A 103 13.46 7.22 -10.32
CA MET A 103 13.38 6.42 -11.55
C MET A 103 12.96 7.28 -12.75
N TYR A 104 11.95 8.13 -12.58
CA TYR A 104 11.48 9.04 -13.63
C TYR A 104 12.55 10.02 -14.09
N LEU A 105 13.27 10.65 -13.16
CA LEU A 105 14.35 11.57 -13.49
C LEU A 105 15.50 10.84 -14.20
N ARG A 106 15.84 9.61 -13.78
CA ARG A 106 16.86 8.79 -14.44
C ARG A 106 16.46 8.38 -15.86
N SER A 107 15.18 8.12 -16.11
CA SER A 107 14.68 7.74 -17.45
C SER A 107 14.66 8.89 -18.46
N LYS A 108 14.78 10.14 -18.00
CA LYS A 108 14.80 11.34 -18.85
C LYS A 108 16.20 11.86 -19.18
N VAL A 109 17.23 11.29 -18.55
CA VAL A 109 18.64 11.53 -18.85
C VAL A 109 19.08 10.50 -19.87
#